data_AF-A0AAU8TC60-F1
#
_entry.id   AF-A0AAU8TC60-F1
#
_cell.length_a   1.000
_cell.length_b   1.000
_cell.length_c   1.000
_cell.angle_alpha   90.00
_cell.angle_beta   90.00
_cell.angle_gamma   90.00
#
_symmetry.space_group_name_H-M   'P 1'
#
loop_
_entity.id
_entity.type
_entity.pdbx_description
1 polymer ?
#
loop_
_entity_poly.entity_id
_entity_poly.type
_entity_poly.pdbx_seq_one_letter_code
_entity_poly.pdbx_strand_id
1 'polypeptide(L)'
;MRAGYRRDANGRRIAPDATVFQKNADGNYTVTTYYGTFQLGSLKTRFNSQVKVSCEAGTIGWIAPEQSSRSEFGPNYSFSGRSVRLDSNGDILLTTWTHMSYQMALLWLPMGAGTDKTVYRYKRLHSSTDH
;
A
#
# COMPACT_ATOMS: atom_id res chain seq x y z
N MET A 1 13.11 16.51 -13.66
CA MET A 1 14.21 15.61 -14.09
C MET A 1 13.65 14.22 -14.33
N ARG A 2 13.91 13.60 -15.49
CA ARG A 2 13.60 12.18 -15.72
C ARG A 2 14.59 11.34 -14.90
N ALA A 3 14.11 10.56 -13.95
CA ALA A 3 14.95 9.67 -13.15
C ALA A 3 15.71 8.68 -14.06
N GLY A 4 17.01 8.53 -13.82
CA GLY A 4 17.97 7.76 -14.62
C GLY A 4 17.87 6.25 -14.38
N TYR A 5 16.69 5.67 -14.54
CA TYR A 5 16.47 4.23 -14.38
C TYR A 5 17.39 3.44 -15.31
N ARG A 6 18.16 2.49 -14.75
CA ARG A 6 18.99 1.56 -15.51
C ARG A 6 18.09 0.69 -16.37
N ARG A 7 18.61 0.30 -17.52
CA ARG A 7 17.95 -0.64 -18.41
C ARG A 7 18.77 -1.90 -18.56
N ASP A 8 18.10 -3.04 -18.65
CA ASP A 8 18.75 -4.30 -19.03
C ASP A 8 19.06 -4.33 -20.53
N ALA A 9 19.67 -5.42 -20.99
CA ALA A 9 20.03 -5.62 -22.40
C ALA A 9 18.82 -5.54 -23.35
N ASN A 10 17.61 -5.78 -22.83
CA ASN A 10 16.36 -5.73 -23.59
C ASN A 10 15.67 -4.36 -23.47
N GLY A 11 16.38 -3.36 -22.93
CA GLY A 11 15.87 -2.01 -22.75
C GLY A 11 14.84 -1.89 -21.63
N ARG A 12 14.67 -2.87 -20.74
CA ARG A 12 13.67 -2.83 -19.66
C ARG A 12 14.22 -2.13 -18.44
N ARG A 13 13.39 -1.37 -17.74
CA ARG A 13 13.82 -0.74 -16.48
C ARG A 13 14.13 -1.83 -15.45
N ILE A 14 15.33 -1.78 -14.92
CA ILE A 14 15.78 -2.64 -13.83
C ILE A 14 15.17 -2.10 -12.52
N ALA A 15 14.67 -2.97 -11.66
CA ALA A 15 14.16 -2.56 -10.36
C ALA A 15 15.28 -1.92 -9.51
N PRO A 16 15.03 -0.79 -8.83
CA PRO A 16 15.99 -0.19 -7.90
C PRO A 16 16.40 -1.15 -6.78
N ASP A 17 17.63 -0.99 -6.27
CA ASP A 17 18.19 -1.88 -5.25
C ASP A 17 17.60 -1.59 -3.86
N ALA A 18 17.30 -0.31 -3.58
CA ALA A 18 16.77 0.11 -2.29
C ALA A 18 15.82 1.31 -2.41
N THR A 19 14.86 1.39 -1.49
CA THR A 19 14.04 2.58 -1.28
C THR A 19 14.01 2.91 0.21
N VAL A 20 14.37 4.14 0.55
CA VAL A 20 14.44 4.65 1.92
C VAL A 20 13.27 5.58 2.17
N PHE A 21 12.60 5.39 3.30
CA PHE A 21 11.51 6.23 3.78
C PHE A 21 12.00 7.07 4.95
N GLN A 22 12.08 8.39 4.77
CA GLN A 22 12.49 9.30 5.82
C GLN A 22 11.33 10.22 6.21
N LYS A 23 10.96 10.21 7.48
CA LYS A 23 10.00 11.17 8.03
C LYS A 23 10.70 12.52 8.22
N ASN A 24 10.14 13.56 7.62
CA ASN A 24 10.64 14.92 7.70
C ASN A 24 10.06 15.64 8.93
N ALA A 25 10.69 16.74 9.35
CA ALA A 25 10.24 17.56 10.48
C ALA A 25 8.87 18.21 10.26
N ASP A 26 8.49 18.44 8.99
CA ASP A 26 7.19 18.98 8.57
C ASP A 26 6.05 17.93 8.59
N GLY A 27 6.33 16.70 9.04
CA GLY A 27 5.38 15.59 9.06
C GLY A 27 5.15 14.92 7.70
N ASN A 28 5.81 15.39 6.63
CA ASN A 28 5.83 14.72 5.35
C ASN A 28 6.87 13.58 5.35
N TYR A 29 6.84 12.76 4.32
CA TYR A 29 7.81 11.70 4.08
C TYR A 29 8.55 11.97 2.79
N THR A 30 9.87 11.83 2.85
CA THR A 30 10.71 11.76 1.66
C THR A 30 10.97 10.29 1.35
N VAL A 31 10.53 9.85 0.18
CA VAL A 31 10.82 8.51 -0.33
C VAL A 31 11.93 8.65 -1.36
N THR A 32 13.09 8.08 -1.09
CA THR A 32 14.26 8.15 -1.96
C THR A 32 14.63 6.77 -2.45
N THR A 33 14.85 6.63 -3.75
CA THR A 33 15.10 5.35 -4.40
C THR A 33 16.51 5.32 -4.99
N TYR A 34 17.20 4.18 -4.88
CA TYR A 34 18.62 4.05 -5.18
C TYR A 34 18.96 2.83 -6.05
N TYR A 35 20.03 2.95 -6.84
CA TYR A 35 20.86 1.81 -7.27
C TYR A 35 22.18 1.84 -6.50
N GLY A 36 22.42 0.88 -5.60
CA GLY A 36 23.53 0.91 -4.66
C GLY A 36 23.55 2.25 -3.91
N THR A 37 24.58 3.07 -4.14
CA THR A 37 24.72 4.41 -3.56
C THR A 37 24.17 5.54 -4.46
N PHE A 38 23.76 5.25 -5.69
CA PHE A 38 23.30 6.24 -6.65
C PHE A 38 21.80 6.55 -6.47
N GLN A 39 21.48 7.79 -6.09
CA GLN A 39 20.09 8.25 -5.96
C GLN A 39 19.43 8.43 -7.34
N LEU A 40 18.35 7.69 -7.58
CA LEU A 40 17.55 7.78 -8.80
C LEU A 40 16.59 8.96 -8.79
N GLY A 41 16.03 9.23 -7.62
CA GLY A 41 15.03 10.25 -7.44
C GLY A 41 14.46 10.20 -6.03
N SER A 42 13.81 11.29 -5.66
CA SER A 42 13.08 11.41 -4.40
C SER A 42 11.70 11.98 -4.68
N LEU A 43 10.68 11.45 -4.00
CA LEU A 43 9.36 12.04 -3.98
C LEU A 43 9.01 12.46 -2.54
N LYS A 44 8.44 13.65 -2.38
CA LYS A 44 7.83 14.06 -1.12
C LYS A 44 6.37 13.66 -1.15
N THR A 45 5.94 12.87 -0.18
CA THR A 45 4.55 12.48 0.00
C THR A 45 4.10 12.78 1.41
N ARG A 46 2.80 13.01 1.58
CA ARG A 46 2.18 13.15 2.89
C ARG A 46 1.31 11.92 3.10
N PHE A 47 1.65 11.13 4.12
CA PHE A 47 0.68 10.20 4.68
C PHE A 47 -0.12 10.98 5.72
N ASN A 48 -1.45 10.93 5.65
CA ASN A 48 -2.29 11.46 6.73
C ASN A 48 -1.78 10.81 8.04
N SER A 49 -1.52 11.59 9.09
CA SER A 49 -0.96 11.08 10.35
C SER A 49 -1.82 10.00 11.00
N GLN A 50 -3.09 9.93 10.61
CA GLN A 50 -4.03 8.90 11.05
C GLN A 50 -3.92 7.59 10.27
N VAL A 51 -3.27 7.60 9.10
CA VAL A 51 -3.06 6.40 8.27
C VAL A 51 -1.78 5.71 8.72
N LYS A 52 -1.91 4.46 9.17
CA LYS A 52 -0.74 3.63 9.49
C LYS A 52 -0.15 3.08 8.20
N VAL A 53 1.14 3.31 7.99
CA VAL A 53 1.89 2.76 6.86
C VAL A 53 2.90 1.77 7.38
N SER A 54 2.92 0.57 6.82
CA SER A 54 3.90 -0.47 7.15
C SER A 54 4.51 -1.06 5.88
N CYS A 55 5.75 -1.54 6.00
CA CYS A 55 6.40 -2.32 4.97
C CYS A 55 6.94 -3.58 5.64
N GLU A 56 6.30 -4.71 5.40
CA GLU A 56 6.63 -6.00 6.02
C GLU A 56 6.70 -7.07 4.94
N ALA A 57 7.77 -7.87 4.94
CA ALA A 57 7.96 -9.00 4.02
C ALA A 57 7.69 -8.65 2.53
N GLY A 58 8.12 -7.46 2.08
CA GLY A 58 7.94 -7.02 0.68
C GLY A 58 6.53 -6.58 0.32
N THR A 59 5.65 -6.39 1.31
CA THR A 59 4.30 -5.83 1.14
C THR A 59 4.25 -4.45 1.78
N ILE A 60 3.86 -3.44 1.01
CA ILE A 60 3.59 -2.10 1.53
C ILE A 60 2.10 -2.01 1.84
N GLY A 61 1.74 -1.68 3.09
CA GLY A 61 0.38 -1.55 3.57
C GLY A 61 0.05 -0.12 4.02
N TRP A 62 -1.20 0.29 3.81
CA TRP A 62 -1.79 1.53 4.31
C TRP A 62 -3.11 1.19 4.98
N ILE A 63 -3.30 1.59 6.25
CA ILE A 63 -4.52 1.33 7.00
C ILE A 63 -5.08 2.66 7.44
N ALA A 64 -6.30 2.96 6.99
CA ALA A 64 -7.06 4.12 7.43
C ALA A 64 -7.42 3.99 8.92
N PRO A 65 -7.57 5.11 9.64
CA PRO A 65 -8.01 5.06 11.03
C PRO A 65 -9.37 4.36 11.14
N GLU A 66 -9.56 3.65 12.25
CA GLU A 66 -10.87 3.10 12.58
C GLU A 66 -11.88 4.24 12.78
N GLN A 67 -13.06 4.05 12.19
CA GLN A 67 -14.21 4.92 12.33
C GLN A 67 -15.24 4.22 13.20
N SER A 68 -15.71 4.92 14.23
CA SER A 68 -16.77 4.43 15.10
C SER A 68 -18.09 5.18 14.84
N SER A 69 -19.22 4.47 14.86
CA SER A 69 -20.57 5.01 14.69
C SER A 69 -21.54 4.43 15.72
N ARG A 70 -22.57 5.20 16.09
CA ARG A 70 -23.65 4.80 17.02
C ARG A 70 -24.86 4.22 16.27
N SER A 71 -24.63 3.46 15.21
CA SER A 71 -25.72 2.88 14.44
C SER A 71 -26.23 1.59 15.08
N GLU A 72 -27.54 1.41 15.15
CA GLU A 72 -28.18 0.15 15.56
C GLU A 72 -28.34 -0.83 14.39
N PHE A 73 -28.28 -0.33 13.15
CA PHE A 73 -28.52 -1.09 11.91
C PHE A 73 -27.34 -1.07 10.94
N GLY A 74 -26.21 -0.48 11.35
CA GLY A 74 -25.01 -0.31 10.54
C GLY A 74 -23.74 -0.61 11.33
N PRO A 75 -22.55 -0.54 10.69
CA PRO A 75 -21.30 -0.86 11.34
C PRO A 75 -21.03 0.11 12.50
N ASN A 76 -20.70 -0.42 13.68
CA ASN A 76 -20.30 0.38 14.84
C ASN A 76 -18.82 0.71 14.80
N TYR A 77 -18.02 -0.17 14.22
CA TYR A 77 -16.60 0.05 13.97
C TYR A 77 -16.29 -0.39 12.54
N SER A 78 -15.51 0.43 11.84
CA SER A 78 -15.01 0.07 10.52
C SER A 78 -13.63 0.63 10.30
N PHE A 79 -12.77 -0.13 9.64
CA PHE A 79 -11.49 0.37 9.14
C PHE A 79 -11.23 -0.23 7.78
N SER A 80 -10.52 0.52 6.94
CA SER A 80 -10.15 0.07 5.60
C SER A 80 -8.63 0.08 5.45
N GLY A 81 -8.14 -0.78 4.56
CA GLY A 81 -6.73 -0.85 4.25
C GLY A 81 -6.49 -1.16 2.78
N ARG A 82 -5.27 -0.87 2.36
CA ARG A 82 -4.74 -1.17 1.04
C ARG A 82 -3.36 -1.76 1.20
N SER A 83 -2.97 -2.65 0.31
CA SER A 83 -1.58 -3.12 0.23
C SER A 83 -1.17 -3.38 -1.20
N VAL A 84 0.13 -3.20 -1.44
CA VAL A 84 0.76 -3.48 -2.72
C VAL A 84 1.92 -4.43 -2.47
N ARG A 85 2.00 -5.48 -3.29
CA ARG A 85 3.14 -6.41 -3.33
C ARG A 85 3.40 -6.88 -4.75
N LEU A 86 4.61 -7.36 -4.99
CA LEU A 86 4.94 -8.14 -6.19
C LEU A 86 4.68 -9.63 -5.93
N ASP A 87 4.11 -10.33 -6.89
CA ASP A 87 4.01 -11.80 -6.86
C ASP A 87 5.28 -12.45 -7.41
N SER A 88 5.35 -13.78 -7.38
CA SER A 88 6.51 -14.54 -7.88
C SER A 88 6.76 -14.40 -9.39
N ASN A 89 5.75 -14.03 -10.17
CA ASN A 89 5.83 -13.76 -11.60
C ASN A 89 6.24 -12.31 -11.88
N GLY A 90 6.36 -11.48 -10.84
CA GLY A 90 6.61 -10.05 -10.95
C GLY A 90 5.37 -9.24 -11.29
N ASP A 91 4.17 -9.82 -11.15
CA ASP A 91 2.91 -9.09 -11.27
C ASP A 91 2.70 -8.21 -10.04
N ILE A 92 2.08 -7.03 -10.23
CA ILE A 92 1.68 -6.18 -9.12
C ILE A 92 0.33 -6.64 -8.61
N LEU A 93 0.25 -6.96 -7.31
CA LEU A 93 -0.99 -7.24 -6.61
C LEU A 93 -1.34 -6.06 -5.71
N LEU A 94 -2.45 -5.39 -6.03
CA LEU A 94 -3.07 -4.38 -5.17
C LEU A 94 -4.24 -5.05 -4.44
N THR A 95 -4.15 -5.14 -3.13
CA THR A 95 -5.25 -5.61 -2.27
C THR A 95 -5.91 -4.41 -1.61
N THR A 96 -7.23 -4.38 -1.58
CA THR A 96 -8.02 -3.45 -0.77
C THR A 96 -8.93 -4.25 0.13
N TRP A 97 -9.09 -3.84 1.38
CA TRP A 97 -10.00 -4.49 2.31
C TRP A 97 -10.69 -3.50 3.21
N THR A 98 -11.88 -3.87 3.67
CA THR A 98 -12.65 -3.14 4.68
C THR A 98 -13.14 -4.13 5.71
N HIS A 99 -12.87 -3.86 6.98
CA HIS A 99 -13.42 -4.62 8.09
C HIS A 99 -14.54 -3.82 8.74
N MET A 100 -15.60 -4.51 9.14
CA MET A 100 -16.78 -3.95 9.77
C MET A 100 -17.15 -4.81 10.97
N SER A 101 -17.40 -4.19 12.12
CA SER A 101 -17.93 -4.86 13.31
C SER A 101 -19.25 -4.24 13.71
N TYR A 102 -20.20 -5.08 14.09
CA TYR A 102 -21.58 -4.72 14.41
C TYR A 102 -21.90 -5.09 15.86
N GLN A 103 -22.53 -4.18 16.57
CA GLN A 103 -22.94 -4.28 17.95
C GLN A 103 -24.32 -3.64 18.11
N MET A 104 -25.22 -4.28 18.85
CA MET A 104 -26.44 -3.60 19.28
C MET A 104 -26.07 -2.58 20.35
N ALA A 105 -26.44 -1.31 20.14
CA ALA A 105 -26.24 -0.27 21.14
C ALA A 105 -26.96 -0.60 22.46
N LEU A 106 -28.12 -1.26 22.35
CA LEU A 106 -28.83 -1.84 23.48
C LEU A 106 -28.12 -3.13 23.92
N LEU A 107 -27.57 -3.13 25.15
CA LEU A 107 -26.89 -4.25 25.80
C LEU A 107 -25.50 -4.64 25.24
N TRP A 108 -24.92 -3.88 24.30
CA TRP A 108 -23.58 -4.14 23.73
C TRP A 108 -23.41 -5.57 23.18
N LEU A 109 -24.48 -6.14 22.64
CA LEU A 109 -24.45 -7.50 22.13
C LEU A 109 -23.70 -7.55 20.79
N PRO A 110 -22.68 -8.41 20.64
CA PRO A 110 -21.96 -8.55 19.38
C PRO A 110 -22.89 -9.16 18.33
N MET A 111 -23.14 -8.42 17.24
CA MET A 111 -24.01 -8.87 16.14
C MET A 111 -23.23 -9.55 15.01
N GLY A 112 -21.91 -9.48 15.06
CA GLY A 112 -21.00 -10.11 14.11
C GLY A 112 -19.99 -9.14 13.52
N ALA A 113 -19.13 -9.67 12.66
CA ALA A 113 -18.14 -8.91 11.92
C ALA A 113 -18.07 -9.42 10.48
N GLY A 114 -17.78 -8.50 9.57
CA GLY A 114 -17.62 -8.76 8.14
C GLY A 114 -16.30 -8.19 7.64
N THR A 115 -15.69 -8.87 6.68
CA THR A 115 -14.53 -8.33 5.96
C THR A 115 -14.80 -8.44 4.47
N ASP A 116 -14.78 -7.31 3.78
CA ASP A 116 -14.71 -7.26 2.33
C ASP A 116 -13.25 -7.16 1.90
N LYS A 117 -12.87 -7.92 0.87
CA LYS A 117 -11.49 -7.95 0.34
C LYS A 117 -11.52 -8.11 -1.17
N THR A 118 -10.91 -7.15 -1.85
CA THR A 118 -10.73 -7.17 -3.30
C THR A 118 -9.25 -7.21 -3.65
N VAL A 119 -8.87 -8.04 -4.62
CA VAL A 119 -7.49 -8.14 -5.13
C VAL A 119 -7.47 -7.81 -6.61
N TYR A 120 -6.77 -6.75 -6.98
CA TYR A 120 -6.47 -6.38 -8.35
C TYR A 120 -5.09 -6.91 -8.73
N ARG A 121 -5.01 -7.59 -9.87
CA ARG A 121 -3.75 -8.06 -10.44
C ARG A 121 -3.43 -7.28 -11.71
N TYR A 122 -2.27 -6.64 -11.71
CA TYR A 122 -1.73 -5.97 -12.89
C TYR A 122 -0.59 -6.81 -13.42
N LYS A 123 -0.82 -7.41 -14.60
CA LYS A 123 0.18 -8.22 -15.27
C LYS A 123 1.41 -7.37 -15.58
N ARG A 124 2.58 -7.95 -15.37
CA ARG A 124 3.83 -7.37 -15.86
C ARG A 124 3.71 -7.18 -17.39
N LEU A 125 4.05 -6.00 -17.86
CA LEU A 125 4.12 -5.75 -19.30
C LEU A 125 5.34 -6.47 -19.86
N HIS A 126 5.11 -7.50 -20.68
CA HIS A 126 6.14 -8.11 -21.51
C HIS A 126 6.31 -7.30 -22.79
N SER A 127 7.56 -7.00 -23.15
CA SER A 127 7.89 -6.47 -24.48
C SER A 127 7.80 -7.59 -25.52
N SER A 128 7.41 -7.28 -26.75
CA SER A 128 7.23 -8.24 -27.86
C SER A 128 8.50 -8.99 -28.27
N THR A 129 9.63 -8.72 -27.63
CA THR A 129 10.94 -9.37 -27.84
C THR A 129 11.27 -10.44 -26.79
N ASP A 130 10.37 -10.77 -25.86
CA ASP A 130 10.53 -11.96 -25.01
C ASP A 130 10.11 -13.22 -25.79
N HIS A 131 11.08 -13.90 -26.38
CA HIS A 131 10.98 -15.31 -26.79
C HIS A 131 11.80 -16.18 -25.84
#